data_AF-A2G9K1-F1
#
_entry.id   AF-A2G9K1-F1
#
_cell.length_a   1.000
_cell.length_b   1.000
_cell.length_c   1.000
_cell.angle_alpha   90.00
_cell.angle_beta   90.00
_cell.angle_gamma   90.00
#
_symmetry.space_group_name_H-M   'P 1'
#
loop_
_entity.id
_entity.type
_entity.pdbx_description
1 polymer ?
#
loop_
_entity_poly.entity_id
_entity_poly.type
_entity_poly.pdbx_seq_one_letter_code
_entity_poly.pdbx_strand_id
1 'polypeptide(L)' 'MMVKCDPRHGKYMACTLLYRGDVVPKDVSAAVATIKTKRTIQFVDWCPTGFKTCV' A
#
# COMPACT_ATOMS: atom_id res chain seq x y z
N MET A 1 9.48 12.83 -0.82
CA MET A 1 8.77 14.12 -0.94
C MET A 1 7.30 13.90 -0.61
N MET A 2 6.67 14.82 0.12
CA MET A 2 5.25 14.73 0.47
C MET A 2 4.51 15.89 -0.20
N VAL A 3 3.32 15.62 -0.73
CA VAL A 3 2.49 16.61 -1.43
C VAL A 3 1.16 16.72 -0.71
N LYS A 4 0.62 17.94 -0.60
CA LYS A 4 -0.74 18.15 -0.10
C LYS A 4 -1.74 17.82 -1.21
N CYS A 5 -2.40 16.68 -1.10
CA CYS A 5 -3.44 16.20 -2.00
C CYS A 5 -4.41 15.32 -1.19
N ASP A 6 -5.67 15.22 -1.61
CA ASP A 6 -6.60 14.24 -1.07
C ASP A 6 -6.57 12.95 -1.92
N PRO A 7 -5.98 11.85 -1.42
CA PRO A 7 -5.83 10.61 -2.19
C PRO A 7 -7.15 9.85 -2.38
N ARG A 8 -8.25 10.26 -1.73
CA ARG A 8 -9.57 9.63 -1.87
C ARG A 8 -10.27 10.01 -3.17
N HIS A 9 -9.91 11.16 -3.75
CA HIS A 9 -10.45 11.63 -5.03
C HIS A 9 -9.73 11.02 -6.25
N GLY A 10 -9.04 9.88 -6.08
CA GLY A 10 -8.30 9.23 -7.15
C GLY A 10 -8.07 7.74 -6.90
N LYS A 11 -7.45 7.07 -7.88
CA LYS A 11 -7.03 5.68 -7.78
C LYS A 11 -5.50 5.61 -7.66
N TYR A 12 -5.00 4.70 -6.85
CA TYR A 12 -3.58 4.40 -6.72
C TYR A 12 -3.09 3.63 -7.96
N MET A 13 -1.98 4.09 -8.53
CA MET A 13 -1.30 3.36 -9.63
C MET A 13 -0.29 2.35 -9.09
N ALA A 14 0.46 2.73 -8.06
CA ALA A 14 1.41 1.87 -7.37
C ALA A 14 1.62 2.37 -5.93
N CYS A 15 1.87 1.45 -5.01
CA CYS A 15 2.23 1.75 -3.63
C CYS A 15 3.46 0.91 -3.24
N THR A 16 4.50 1.55 -2.72
CA THR A 16 5.70 0.86 -2.21
C THR A 16 5.83 1.09 -0.71
N LEU A 17 5.90 0.01 0.05
CA LEU A 17 6.12 0.01 1.49
C LEU A 17 7.60 -0.30 1.75
N LEU A 18 8.30 0.67 2.35
CA LEU A 18 9.71 0.59 2.71
C LEU A 18 9.80 0.47 4.22
N TYR A 19 10.26 -0.68 4.72
CA TYR A 19 10.46 -0.92 6.14
C TYR A 19 11.94 -0.70 6.51
N ARG A 20 12.21 -0.33 7.77
CA ARG A 20 13.57 -0.15 8.29
C ARG A 20 13.63 -0.71 9.70
N GLY A 21 14.64 -1.52 9.99
CA GLY A 21 14.82 -2.18 11.29
C GLY A 21 14.47 -3.67 11.23
N ASP A 22 14.36 -4.31 12.41
CA ASP A 22 14.00 -5.72 12.51
C ASP A 22 12.49 -5.89 12.26
N VAL A 23 12.15 -6.16 11.00
CA VAL A 23 10.77 -6.31 10.54
C VAL A 23 10.59 -7.69 9.95
N VAL A 24 9.72 -8.48 10.59
CA VAL A 24 9.40 -9.83 10.16
C VAL A 24 8.47 -9.78 8.93
N PRO A 25 8.81 -10.42 7.80
CA PRO A 25 7.99 -10.38 6.57
C PRO A 25 6.54 -10.85 6.76
N LYS A 26 6.31 -11.76 7.72
CA LYS A 26 4.97 -12.27 8.07
C LYS A 26 4.05 -11.15 8.56
N ASP A 27 4.56 -10.27 9.42
CA ASP A 27 3.77 -9.18 10.01
C ASP A 27 3.44 -8.12 8.96
N VAL A 28 4.37 -7.90 8.02
CA VAL A 28 4.13 -7.03 6.86
C VAL A 28 3.01 -7.58 5.98
N SER A 29 3.01 -8.88 5.68
CA SER A 29 1.95 -9.52 4.91
C SER A 29 0.58 -9.39 5.60
N ALA A 30 0.52 -9.60 6.92
CA ALA A 30 -0.69 -9.43 7.71
C ALA A 30 -1.20 -7.98 7.73
N ALA A 31 -0.29 -7.01 7.83
CA ALA A 31 -0.63 -5.59 7.76
C ALA A 31 -1.17 -5.21 6.38
N VAL A 32 -0.53 -5.66 5.29
CA VAL A 32 -1.01 -5.42 3.91
C VAL A 32 -2.38 -6.06 3.68
N ALA A 33 -2.62 -7.27 4.17
CA ALA A 33 -3.94 -7.91 4.11
C ALA A 33 -5.00 -7.05 4.82
N THR A 34 -4.69 -6.54 6.00
CA THR A 34 -5.57 -5.63 6.77
C THR A 34 -5.81 -4.30 6.05
N ILE A 35 -4.83 -3.78 5.32
CA ILE A 35 -4.99 -2.56 4.52
C ILE A 35 -5.88 -2.83 3.29
N LYS A 36 -5.72 -3.98 2.64
CA LYS A 36 -6.54 -4.39 1.49
C LYS A 36 -8.02 -4.57 1.83
N THR A 37 -8.36 -4.96 3.06
CA THR A 37 -9.75 -5.05 3.49
C THR A 37 -10.40 -3.68 3.73
N LYS A 38 -9.61 -2.62 3.92
CA LYS A 38 -10.12 -1.26 4.05
C LYS A 38 -10.45 -0.70 2.67
N ARG A 39 -11.73 -0.38 2.43
CA ARG A 39 -12.25 0.19 1.16
C ARG A 39 -11.73 1.60 0.83
N THR A 40 -10.80 2.15 1.60
CA THR A 40 -10.26 3.50 1.44
C THR A 40 -9.16 3.59 0.38
N ILE A 41 -8.61 2.46 -0.07
CA ILE A 41 -7.55 2.40 -1.09
C ILE A 41 -8.12 1.70 -2.31
N GLN A 42 -8.28 2.45 -3.40
CA GLN A 42 -8.71 1.91 -4.69
C GLN A 42 -7.55 1.95 -5.67
N PHE A 43 -7.20 0.81 -6.26
CA PHE A 43 -6.21 0.76 -7.33
C PHE A 43 -6.87 0.90 -8.70
N VAL A 44 -6.08 1.34 -9.66
CA VAL A 44 -6.44 1.30 -11.09
C VAL A 44 -6.69 -0.14 -11.56
N ASP A 45 -7.58 -0.30 -12.53
CA ASP A 45 -8.12 -1.62 -12.90
C ASP A 45 -7.06 -2.55 -13.52
N TRP A 46 -5.97 -1.98 -14.06
CA TRP A 46 -4.82 -2.71 -14.58
C TRP A 46 -3.77 -3.07 -13.51
N CYS A 47 -3.97 -2.71 -12.23
CA CYS A 47 -3.03 -2.99 -11.13
C CYS A 47 -3.70 -3.82 -10.01
N PRO A 48 -3.86 -5.15 -10.19
CA PRO A 48 -4.55 -6.02 -9.23
C PRO A 48 -3.77 -6.26 -7.92
N THR A 49 -2.45 -6.08 -7.93
CA THR A 49 -1.54 -6.43 -6.82
C THR A 49 -0.72 -5.25 -6.30
N GLY A 50 -1.17 -4.00 -6.50
CA GLY A 50 -0.40 -2.75 -6.45
C GLY A 50 0.40 -2.35 -5.19
N PHE A 51 0.63 -3.26 -4.24
CA PHE A 51 1.59 -3.09 -3.15
C PHE A 51 2.89 -3.83 -3.43
N LYS A 52 3.99 -3.07 -3.52
CA LYS A 52 5.36 -3.59 -3.44
C LYS A 52 5.87 -3.47 -2.02
N THR A 53 6.36 -4.56 -1.46
CA THR A 53 6.94 -4.59 -0.12
C THR A 53 8.45 -4.75 -0.22
N CYS A 54 9.20 -3.87 0.45
CA CYS A 54 10.63 -4.02 0.67
C CYS A 54 10.91 -3.97 2.17
N VAL A 55 11.35 -5.10 2.71
CA VAL A 55 11.96 -5.20 4.04
C VAL A 55 13.47 -4.99 3.95
#